data_AF-A0A2R7KLY1-F1
#
_entry.id   AF-A0A2R7KLY1-F1
#
_cell.length_a   1.000
_cell.length_b   1.000
_cell.length_c   1.000
_cell.angle_alpha   90.00
_cell.angle_beta   90.00
_cell.angle_gamma   90.00
#
_symmetry.space_group_name_H-M   'P 1'
#
loop_
_entity.id
_entity.type
_entity.pdbx_description
1 polymer ?
#
loop_
_entity_poly.entity_id
_entity_poly.type
_entity_poly.pdbx_seq_one_letter_code
_entity_poly.pdbx_strand_id
1 'polypeptide(L)'
;MISLVVTFWGQQTFSQVKPARSRSDTTRNDFSLKEKQRLGLRQGYSPFDPLPTNVTREVEFDAVNKRYIIRDRVGGRFLGPPQYLTIEEYQRLINSEIKRENWRQFSNTEVEGVRQTGIIPSLTVNSRSFERIFGGTNIDIQPRGEAELTLLGRINKNENPLFNERQRVQSNFDFNQRIQMDVIGNIGSKLKINMNYNTEAQFDFENQVKLDYTGGEDDIIKKIEAGNVSLPLSSTLIHGTQSLFGIKTQLQFGKLNVTSVFSQQKSQTRQININNGAQQNEYRITGDNYEANKHYFLAQYFRDNYNKALASAPFVTSGVNITKIEVWVTNKTGATQDSRDILAFLDLGENKPNNRTLVGGGSALPSGFTSTQFPRQSNNLLLQIPADARFTNSNAIIPFFQTTGATDNYAKLTYARKLSDREYKLNPQLGYISLNTALNSDEVLAVVYRYTYSGVEYQVGEFSTDVPFDPTTPKLLFAKLLKNETTKTSLPTWNLMMKNIYSIGGYQISQQNFKLDIYRIDETNGVESPLILEGEKIDNETKTPLKNKQWIQVTRLDRLNMQGEKRPDGVFDFEVENKPFTVGNTPNSNDINTPITSSTVNSNASLASFGSNTSSGYITIDPLNGRII
;
A
#
# COMPACT_ATOMS: atom_id res chain seq x y z
N MET A 1 0.18 -42.43 -36.61
CA MET A 1 1.33 -41.74 -36.02
C MET A 1 2.19 -41.26 -37.19
N ILE A 2 2.07 -39.99 -37.57
CA ILE A 2 2.86 -39.34 -38.62
C ILE A 2 3.35 -38.05 -37.98
N SER A 3 4.63 -38.02 -37.60
CA SER A 3 5.30 -36.87 -37.00
C SER A 3 5.89 -36.01 -38.10
N LEU A 4 5.45 -34.75 -38.20
CA LEU A 4 6.06 -33.75 -39.07
C LEU A 4 7.07 -32.95 -38.24
N VAL A 5 8.35 -33.25 -38.41
CA VAL A 5 9.47 -32.48 -37.85
C VAL A 5 9.84 -31.39 -38.86
N VAL A 6 9.71 -30.13 -38.47
CA VAL A 6 10.19 -28.99 -39.27
C VAL A 6 11.48 -28.46 -38.65
N THR A 7 12.60 -28.76 -39.30
CA THR A 7 13.92 -28.18 -39.05
C THR A 7 14.05 -26.82 -39.75
N PHE A 8 14.37 -25.76 -39.01
CA PHE A 8 14.81 -24.48 -39.57
C PHE A 8 16.31 -24.53 -39.88
N TRP A 9 16.68 -24.42 -41.15
CA TRP A 9 18.04 -24.08 -41.58
C TRP A 9 18.11 -22.58 -41.87
N GLY A 10 19.00 -21.87 -41.16
CA GLY A 10 19.29 -20.47 -41.41
C GLY A 10 20.15 -20.31 -42.66
N GLN A 11 19.64 -19.60 -43.66
CA GLN A 11 20.46 -19.02 -44.72
C GLN A 11 20.77 -17.57 -44.37
N GLN A 12 22.06 -17.27 -44.18
CA GLN A 12 22.54 -15.89 -44.16
C GLN A 12 22.45 -15.31 -45.58
N THR A 13 21.49 -14.43 -45.81
CA THR A 13 21.44 -13.59 -47.01
C THR A 13 22.23 -12.30 -46.76
N PHE A 14 23.39 -12.18 -47.39
CA PHE A 14 24.07 -10.90 -47.53
C PHE A 14 23.29 -10.01 -48.51
N SER A 15 22.74 -8.91 -48.00
CA SER A 15 22.15 -7.86 -48.84
C SER A 15 23.24 -7.16 -49.65
N GLN A 16 23.36 -7.49 -50.94
CA GLN A 16 24.06 -6.64 -51.90
C GLN A 16 23.25 -5.34 -52.08
N VAL A 17 23.72 -4.26 -51.45
CA VAL A 17 23.25 -2.91 -51.74
C VAL A 17 23.75 -2.55 -53.15
N LYS A 18 22.90 -2.74 -54.16
CA LYS A 18 23.07 -2.04 -55.44
C LYS A 18 22.87 -0.56 -55.15
N PRO A 19 23.81 0.36 -55.49
CA PRO A 19 23.53 1.77 -55.38
C PRO A 19 22.37 2.07 -56.33
N ALA A 20 21.23 2.43 -55.75
CA ALA A 20 20.10 2.88 -56.52
C ALA A 20 20.54 4.12 -57.29
N ARG A 21 20.57 4.03 -58.63
CA ARG A 21 20.42 5.21 -59.50
C ARG A 21 19.28 6.02 -58.89
N SER A 22 19.47 7.34 -58.75
CA SER A 22 18.43 8.21 -58.20
C SER A 22 17.22 8.20 -59.13
N ARG A 23 16.34 7.21 -58.96
CA ARG A 23 14.95 7.37 -59.36
C ARG A 23 14.45 8.48 -58.45
N SER A 24 14.18 9.64 -59.06
CA SER A 24 13.39 10.68 -58.42
C SER A 24 12.19 10.00 -57.79
N ASP A 25 12.11 10.09 -56.47
CA ASP A 25 11.04 9.49 -55.68
C ASP A 25 9.73 10.16 -56.07
N THR A 26 8.97 9.53 -56.96
CA THR A 26 7.71 10.06 -57.47
C THR A 26 6.62 10.10 -56.39
N THR A 27 6.87 9.57 -55.19
CA THR A 27 5.92 9.57 -54.08
C THR A 27 6.07 10.77 -53.16
N ARG A 28 7.20 11.48 -53.20
CA ARG A 28 7.42 12.67 -52.36
C ARG A 28 6.45 13.78 -52.77
N ASN A 29 5.85 14.44 -51.78
CA ASN A 29 5.04 15.63 -52.01
C ASN A 29 6.00 16.81 -52.18
N ASP A 30 6.33 17.13 -53.44
CA ASP A 30 7.38 18.07 -53.82
C ASP A 30 6.98 19.55 -53.67
N PHE A 31 5.85 19.83 -53.02
CA PHE A 31 5.34 21.19 -52.82
C PHE A 31 5.06 21.48 -51.34
N SER A 32 6.10 21.94 -50.63
CA SER A 32 6.06 22.13 -49.17
C SER A 32 5.16 23.29 -48.73
N LEU A 33 4.69 23.27 -47.48
CA LEU A 33 3.89 24.37 -46.89
C LEU A 33 4.65 25.70 -46.88
N LYS A 34 5.97 25.67 -46.65
CA LYS A 34 6.84 26.85 -46.69
C LYS A 34 6.98 27.41 -48.10
N GLU A 35 7.07 26.54 -49.10
CA GLU A 35 7.15 26.93 -50.51
C GLU A 35 5.83 27.53 -51.00
N LYS A 36 4.66 27.00 -50.58
CA LYS A 36 3.34 27.62 -50.82
C LYS A 36 3.30 29.06 -50.29
N GLN A 37 3.73 29.25 -49.04
CA GLN A 37 3.75 30.57 -48.41
C GLN A 37 4.69 31.54 -49.12
N ARG A 38 5.90 31.09 -49.50
CA ARG A 38 6.87 31.89 -50.27
C ARG A 38 6.32 32.34 -51.62
N LEU A 39 5.59 31.45 -52.31
CA LEU A 39 5.00 31.72 -53.62
C LEU A 39 3.67 32.48 -53.55
N GLY A 40 3.27 32.93 -52.36
CA GLY A 40 2.00 33.63 -52.15
C GLY A 40 0.77 32.77 -52.39
N LEU A 41 0.94 31.45 -52.58
CA LEU A 41 -0.14 30.47 -52.74
C LEU A 41 -0.86 30.34 -51.41
N ARG A 42 -2.16 30.62 -51.40
CA ARG A 42 -2.98 30.46 -50.20
C ARG A 42 -2.96 29.00 -49.76
N GLN A 43 -2.77 28.77 -48.47
CA GLN A 43 -2.95 27.44 -47.91
C GLN A 43 -4.42 27.04 -48.15
N GLY A 44 -4.62 25.95 -48.88
CA GLY A 44 -5.95 25.39 -49.16
C GLY A 44 -6.62 24.76 -47.95
N TYR A 45 -6.50 25.35 -46.76
CA TYR A 45 -7.37 25.04 -45.65
C TYR A 45 -8.65 25.87 -45.82
N SER A 46 -9.50 25.43 -46.75
CA SER A 46 -10.89 25.84 -46.76
C SER A 46 -11.67 24.80 -45.95
N PRO A 47 -12.36 25.18 -44.87
CA PRO A 47 -13.31 24.28 -44.21
C PRO A 47 -14.53 23.95 -45.11
N PHE A 48 -14.63 24.60 -46.28
CA PHE A 48 -15.65 24.34 -47.30
C PHE A 48 -14.97 23.73 -48.54
N ASP A 49 -15.08 22.41 -48.66
CA ASP A 49 -14.65 21.63 -49.82
C ASP A 49 -15.81 20.67 -50.20
N PRO A 50 -16.36 20.70 -51.43
CA PRO A 50 -15.94 21.53 -52.56
C PRO A 50 -16.09 23.03 -52.30
N LEU A 51 -15.19 23.81 -52.90
CA LEU A 51 -15.33 25.27 -52.91
C LEU A 51 -16.72 25.64 -53.48
N PRO A 52 -17.39 26.69 -52.96
CA PRO A 52 -18.65 27.14 -53.51
C PRO A 52 -18.54 27.44 -55.01
N THR A 53 -19.59 27.17 -55.77
CA THR A 53 -19.60 27.29 -57.25
C THR A 53 -19.24 28.67 -57.78
N ASN A 54 -19.31 29.71 -56.94
CA ASN A 54 -18.93 31.08 -57.28
C ASN A 54 -17.43 31.38 -57.09
N VAL A 55 -16.62 30.41 -56.66
CA VAL A 55 -15.15 30.49 -56.58
C VAL A 55 -14.53 29.82 -57.80
N THR A 56 -13.83 30.57 -58.63
CA THR A 56 -13.16 30.03 -59.83
C THR A 56 -11.67 30.39 -59.83
N ARG A 57 -10.83 29.43 -60.21
CA ARG A 57 -9.40 29.64 -60.44
C ARG A 57 -9.16 29.78 -61.93
N GLU A 58 -8.70 30.93 -62.36
CA GLU A 58 -8.23 31.18 -63.71
C GLU A 58 -6.71 31.02 -63.77
N VAL A 59 -6.24 30.28 -64.77
CA VAL A 59 -4.81 30.07 -65.02
C VAL A 59 -4.48 30.54 -66.43
N GLU A 60 -3.61 31.54 -66.53
CA GLU A 60 -3.17 32.14 -67.80
C GLU A 60 -1.67 31.89 -68.00
N PHE A 61 -1.26 31.48 -69.21
CA PHE A 61 0.16 31.29 -69.51
C PHE A 61 0.74 32.54 -70.19
N ASP A 62 1.69 33.19 -69.51
CA ASP A 62 2.45 34.31 -70.03
C ASP A 62 3.64 33.78 -70.84
N ALA A 63 3.46 33.72 -72.17
CA ALA A 63 4.45 33.18 -73.10
C ALA A 63 5.75 34.01 -73.17
N VAL A 64 5.68 35.32 -72.91
CA VAL A 64 6.85 36.22 -72.96
C VAL A 64 7.75 35.95 -71.76
N ASN A 65 7.17 35.79 -70.57
CA ASN A 65 7.92 35.59 -69.33
C ASN A 65 7.99 34.12 -68.87
N LYS A 66 7.48 33.17 -69.67
CA LYS A 66 7.46 31.71 -69.42
C LYS A 66 6.95 31.33 -68.03
N ARG A 67 5.82 31.91 -67.62
CA ARG A 67 5.23 31.73 -66.28
C ARG A 67 3.72 31.58 -66.35
N TYR A 68 3.14 30.87 -65.39
CA TYR A 68 1.70 30.80 -65.17
C TYR A 68 1.26 31.90 -64.21
N ILE A 69 0.20 32.60 -64.58
CA ILE A 69 -0.48 33.61 -63.78
C ILE A 69 -1.76 32.98 -63.23
N ILE A 70 -1.80 32.74 -61.92
CA ILE A 70 -2.97 32.20 -61.23
C ILE A 70 -3.78 33.34 -60.63
N ARG A 71 -5.09 33.38 -60.94
CA ARG A 71 -6.04 34.36 -60.43
C ARG A 71 -7.25 33.63 -59.84
N ASP A 72 -7.43 33.74 -58.53
CA ASP A 72 -8.64 33.25 -57.87
C ASP A 72 -9.72 34.35 -57.91
N ARG A 73 -10.93 34.03 -58.36
CA ARG A 73 -12.09 34.94 -58.41
C ARG A 73 -13.22 34.42 -57.54
N VAL A 74 -13.96 35.33 -56.91
CA VAL A 74 -15.21 35.05 -56.18
C VAL A 74 -16.28 36.02 -56.64
N GLY A 75 -17.37 35.50 -57.22
CA GLY A 75 -18.47 36.33 -57.72
C GLY A 75 -18.01 37.40 -58.73
N GLY A 76 -17.02 37.07 -59.57
CA GLY A 76 -16.44 37.98 -60.57
C GLY A 76 -15.40 38.97 -60.05
N ARG A 77 -15.13 39.02 -58.73
CA ARG A 77 -14.08 39.87 -58.15
C ARG A 77 -12.81 39.07 -57.86
N PHE A 78 -11.64 39.66 -58.06
CA PHE A 78 -10.38 39.03 -57.72
C PHE A 78 -10.25 38.85 -56.20
N LEU A 79 -9.93 37.63 -55.78
CA LEU A 79 -9.82 37.23 -54.38
C LEU A 79 -8.47 37.63 -53.76
N GLY A 80 -7.52 38.17 -54.54
CA GLY A 80 -6.21 38.64 -54.12
C GLY A 80 -5.31 39.01 -55.31
N PRO A 81 -4.04 39.38 -55.07
CA PRO A 81 -3.08 39.64 -56.14
C PRO A 81 -2.80 38.37 -56.96
N PRO A 82 -2.51 38.50 -58.27
CA PRO A 82 -2.15 37.36 -59.12
C PRO A 82 -0.85 36.70 -58.63
N GLN A 83 -0.81 35.37 -58.65
CA GLN A 83 0.39 34.61 -58.33
C GLN A 83 1.11 34.22 -59.61
N TYR A 84 2.42 34.42 -59.63
CA TYR A 84 3.27 34.08 -60.77
C TYR A 84 4.10 32.85 -60.42
N LEU A 85 3.86 31.76 -61.12
CA LEU A 85 4.61 30.51 -60.95
C LEU A 85 5.41 30.20 -62.20
N THR A 86 6.64 29.74 -62.04
CA THR A 86 7.38 29.13 -63.14
C THR A 86 6.67 27.85 -63.61
N ILE A 87 7.00 27.38 -64.82
CA ILE A 87 6.44 26.13 -65.37
C ILE A 87 6.66 24.95 -64.41
N GLU A 88 7.86 24.85 -63.82
CA GLU A 88 8.21 23.79 -62.87
C GLU A 88 7.41 23.89 -61.57
N GLU A 89 7.24 25.10 -61.02
CA GLU A 89 6.44 25.32 -59.80
C GLU A 89 4.97 24.99 -60.03
N TYR A 90 4.40 25.34 -61.19
CA TYR A 90 3.02 25.02 -61.52
C TYR A 90 2.81 23.50 -61.70
N GLN A 91 3.72 22.80 -62.40
CA GLN A 91 3.65 21.35 -62.55
C GLN A 91 3.70 20.62 -61.20
N ARG A 92 4.60 21.05 -60.31
CA ARG A 92 4.70 20.49 -58.95
C ARG A 92 3.44 20.77 -58.13
N LEU A 93 2.85 21.96 -58.26
CA LEU A 93 1.59 22.31 -57.61
C LEU A 93 0.46 21.37 -58.05
N ILE A 94 0.21 21.24 -59.35
CA ILE A 94 -0.85 20.40 -59.90
C ILE A 94 -0.67 18.92 -59.52
N ASN A 95 0.56 18.40 -59.61
CA ASN A 95 0.86 17.03 -59.19
C ASN A 95 0.53 16.80 -57.71
N SER A 96 0.79 17.78 -56.84
CA SER A 96 0.44 17.71 -55.41
C SER A 96 -1.08 17.74 -55.19
N GLU A 97 -1.82 18.47 -56.02
CA GLU A 97 -3.28 18.56 -55.96
C GLU A 97 -3.95 17.26 -56.43
N ILE A 98 -3.52 16.71 -57.56
CA ILE A 98 -4.01 15.43 -58.11
C ILE A 98 -3.77 14.28 -57.12
N LYS A 99 -2.55 14.17 -56.56
CA LYS A 99 -2.25 13.14 -55.55
C LYS A 99 -3.20 13.24 -54.37
N ARG A 100 -3.38 14.45 -53.82
CA ARG A 100 -4.25 14.70 -52.67
C ARG A 100 -5.70 14.34 -52.99
N GLU A 101 -6.18 14.67 -54.17
CA GLU A 101 -7.54 14.36 -54.60
C GLU A 101 -7.76 12.85 -54.77
N ASN A 102 -6.81 12.13 -55.38
CA ASN A 102 -6.86 10.68 -55.47
C ASN A 102 -6.92 10.02 -54.09
N TRP A 103 -6.08 10.44 -53.14
CA TRP A 103 -6.12 9.92 -51.76
C TRP A 103 -7.47 10.14 -51.09
N ARG A 104 -8.11 11.28 -51.31
CA ARG A 104 -9.46 11.58 -50.81
C ARG A 104 -10.53 10.71 -51.47
N GLN A 105 -10.44 10.51 -52.78
CA GLN A 105 -11.35 9.62 -53.49
C GLN A 105 -11.24 8.19 -52.94
N PHE A 106 -10.02 7.69 -52.73
CA PHE A 106 -9.80 6.37 -52.11
C PHE A 106 -10.36 6.29 -50.69
N SER A 107 -10.10 7.29 -49.84
CA SER A 107 -10.65 7.30 -48.47
C SER A 107 -12.18 7.36 -48.44
N ASN A 108 -12.81 8.08 -49.37
CA ASN A 108 -14.27 8.21 -49.42
C ASN A 108 -14.97 6.96 -50.00
N THR A 109 -14.34 6.29 -50.98
CA THR A 109 -14.90 5.09 -51.62
C THR A 109 -15.07 3.94 -50.62
N GLU A 110 -14.11 3.78 -49.70
CA GLU A 110 -14.18 2.76 -48.63
C GLU A 110 -15.28 3.09 -47.61
N VAL A 111 -15.48 4.39 -47.31
CA VAL A 111 -16.50 4.88 -46.39
C VAL A 111 -17.93 4.70 -46.94
N GLU A 112 -18.15 4.85 -48.25
CA GLU A 112 -19.48 4.65 -48.85
C GLU A 112 -19.94 3.19 -48.81
N GLY A 113 -19.05 2.23 -49.06
CA GLY A 113 -19.36 0.80 -48.93
C GLY A 113 -19.70 0.40 -47.49
N VAL A 114 -18.98 0.94 -46.51
CA VAL A 114 -19.22 0.74 -45.07
C VAL A 114 -20.54 1.38 -44.61
N ARG A 115 -20.92 2.54 -45.18
CA ARG A 115 -22.20 3.20 -44.87
C ARG A 115 -23.42 2.43 -45.38
N GLN A 116 -23.28 1.65 -46.45
CA GLN A 116 -24.38 0.86 -47.02
C GLN A 116 -24.54 -0.54 -46.39
N THR A 117 -23.45 -1.13 -45.87
CA THR A 117 -23.44 -2.53 -45.40
C THR A 117 -23.10 -2.73 -43.91
N GLY A 118 -22.75 -1.67 -43.18
CA GLY A 118 -22.20 -1.80 -41.83
C GLY A 118 -20.73 -2.24 -41.88
N ILE A 119 -20.06 -2.23 -40.72
CA ILE A 119 -18.60 -2.44 -40.63
C ILE A 119 -18.18 -3.89 -40.99
N ILE A 120 -19.11 -4.87 -40.98
CA ILE A 120 -18.82 -6.27 -41.30
C ILE A 120 -20.06 -6.92 -41.97
N PRO A 121 -20.03 -7.25 -43.28
CA PRO A 121 -21.11 -8.02 -43.92
C PRO A 121 -21.03 -9.51 -43.55
N SER A 122 -22.19 -10.19 -43.48
CA SER A 122 -22.24 -11.64 -43.26
C SER A 122 -21.55 -12.38 -44.41
N LEU A 123 -20.54 -13.20 -44.10
CA LEU A 123 -19.79 -13.96 -45.08
C LEU A 123 -20.44 -15.33 -45.28
N THR A 124 -20.71 -15.70 -46.54
CA THR A 124 -21.21 -17.02 -46.90
C THR A 124 -20.10 -17.84 -47.56
N VAL A 125 -19.76 -18.99 -46.98
CA VAL A 125 -18.73 -19.88 -47.53
C VAL A 125 -19.39 -20.98 -48.35
N ASN A 126 -19.18 -20.98 -49.68
CA ASN A 126 -19.75 -22.00 -50.57
C ASN A 126 -18.87 -23.26 -50.62
N SER A 127 -18.96 -24.11 -49.60
CA SER A 127 -18.23 -25.39 -49.54
C SER A 127 -19.02 -26.50 -48.85
N ARG A 128 -19.14 -27.66 -49.50
CA ARG A 128 -19.85 -28.84 -48.94
C ARG A 128 -19.15 -29.42 -47.71
N SER A 129 -17.82 -29.32 -47.62
CA SER A 129 -17.08 -29.79 -46.45
C SER A 129 -17.30 -28.86 -45.25
N PHE A 130 -17.40 -27.55 -45.50
CA PHE A 130 -17.73 -26.55 -44.48
C PHE A 130 -19.13 -26.77 -43.93
N GLU A 131 -20.12 -26.92 -44.82
CA GLU A 131 -21.51 -27.18 -44.44
C GLU A 131 -21.67 -28.46 -43.60
N ARG A 132 -20.96 -29.53 -43.94
CA ARG A 132 -20.99 -30.80 -43.17
C ARG A 132 -20.45 -30.65 -41.75
N ILE A 133 -19.39 -29.86 -41.57
CA ILE A 133 -18.75 -29.67 -40.26
C ILE A 133 -19.53 -28.66 -39.42
N PHE A 134 -19.98 -27.55 -40.00
CA PHE A 134 -20.56 -26.42 -39.27
C PHE A 134 -22.10 -26.37 -39.32
N GLY A 135 -22.74 -27.23 -40.11
CA GLY A 135 -24.21 -27.30 -40.22
C GLY A 135 -24.83 -26.07 -40.87
N GLY A 136 -24.09 -25.39 -41.75
CA GLY A 136 -24.51 -24.20 -42.50
C GLY A 136 -23.33 -23.49 -43.16
N THR A 137 -23.61 -22.56 -44.07
CA THR A 137 -22.61 -21.79 -44.83
C THR A 137 -22.44 -20.35 -44.33
N ASN A 138 -23.32 -19.89 -43.46
CA ASN A 138 -23.34 -18.53 -42.95
C ASN A 138 -22.36 -18.34 -41.79
N ILE A 139 -21.60 -17.24 -41.83
CA ILE A 139 -20.76 -16.75 -40.75
C ILE A 139 -21.32 -15.40 -40.32
N ASP A 140 -21.88 -15.36 -39.11
CA ASP A 140 -22.39 -14.15 -38.47
C ASP A 140 -21.48 -13.82 -37.29
N ILE A 141 -20.76 -12.70 -37.35
CA ILE A 141 -19.85 -12.25 -36.30
C ILE A 141 -20.27 -10.83 -35.91
N GLN A 142 -20.64 -10.66 -34.66
CA GLN A 142 -21.14 -9.41 -34.10
C GLN A 142 -20.18 -8.92 -33.01
N PRO A 143 -19.16 -8.11 -33.35
CA PRO A 143 -18.35 -7.43 -32.37
C PRO A 143 -19.11 -6.22 -31.81
N ARG A 144 -19.01 -6.02 -30.50
CA ARG A 144 -19.57 -4.89 -29.76
C ARG A 144 -18.49 -4.32 -28.84
N GLY A 145 -18.49 -3.01 -28.66
CA GLY A 145 -17.56 -2.33 -27.76
C GLY A 145 -16.72 -1.26 -28.46
N GLU A 146 -15.61 -0.90 -27.84
CA GLU A 146 -14.71 0.16 -28.29
C GLU A 146 -13.25 -0.31 -28.36
N ALA A 147 -12.52 0.23 -29.31
CA ALA A 147 -11.08 0.07 -29.40
C ALA A 147 -10.47 1.46 -29.62
N GLU A 148 -9.76 1.94 -28.62
CA GLU A 148 -9.03 3.21 -28.65
C GLU A 148 -7.53 2.94 -28.77
N LEU A 149 -6.88 3.75 -29.59
CA LEU A 149 -5.45 3.76 -29.77
C LEU A 149 -4.93 5.18 -29.55
N THR A 150 -4.13 5.38 -28.51
CA THR A 150 -3.50 6.66 -28.19
C THR A 150 -2.03 6.63 -28.56
N LEU A 151 -1.60 7.59 -29.37
CA LEU A 151 -0.20 7.79 -29.75
C LEU A 151 0.28 9.13 -29.16
N LEU A 152 1.26 9.11 -28.25
CA LEU A 152 1.76 10.31 -27.59
C LEU A 152 3.29 10.38 -27.67
N GLY A 153 3.82 11.50 -28.17
CA GLY A 153 5.24 11.82 -28.05
C GLY A 153 5.47 12.73 -26.84
N ARG A 154 6.30 12.31 -25.87
CA ARG A 154 6.65 13.09 -24.68
C ARG A 154 8.12 13.44 -24.68
N ILE A 155 8.44 14.72 -24.61
CA ILE A 155 9.80 15.22 -24.41
C ILE A 155 9.88 15.84 -23.02
N ASN A 156 10.72 15.30 -22.15
CA ASN A 156 11.00 15.84 -20.84
C ASN A 156 12.42 16.42 -20.81
N LYS A 157 12.54 17.67 -20.36
CA LYS A 157 13.82 18.36 -20.18
C LYS A 157 14.03 18.64 -18.69
N ASN A 158 15.10 18.12 -18.13
CA ASN A 158 15.54 18.37 -16.77
C ASN A 158 16.81 19.21 -16.78
N GLU A 159 16.80 20.36 -16.10
CA GLU A 159 17.93 21.29 -16.06
C GLU A 159 18.89 21.03 -14.89
N ASN A 160 18.64 19.99 -14.08
CA ASN A 160 19.50 19.63 -12.96
C ASN A 160 20.94 19.36 -13.45
N PRO A 161 21.93 20.13 -12.95
CA PRO A 161 23.29 20.07 -13.42
C PRO A 161 24.00 18.74 -13.10
N LEU A 162 23.47 17.97 -12.14
CA LEU A 162 23.98 16.65 -11.73
C LEU A 162 23.78 15.58 -12.81
N PHE A 163 22.86 15.79 -13.77
CA PHE A 163 22.71 14.92 -14.93
C PHE A 163 23.61 15.37 -16.08
N ASN A 164 24.14 14.41 -16.83
CA ASN A 164 24.88 14.71 -18.06
C ASN A 164 23.94 15.30 -19.13
N GLU A 165 24.49 16.06 -20.08
CA GLU A 165 23.69 16.80 -21.08
C GLU A 165 22.78 15.90 -21.91
N ARG A 166 23.17 14.64 -22.14
CA ARG A 166 22.36 13.65 -22.86
C ARG A 166 21.17 13.13 -22.05
N GLN A 167 21.31 12.99 -20.73
CA GLN A 167 20.25 12.54 -19.82
C GLN A 167 19.28 13.66 -19.44
N ARG A 168 19.68 14.92 -19.64
CA ARG A 168 18.83 16.10 -19.41
C ARG A 168 17.66 16.20 -20.38
N VAL A 169 17.71 15.56 -21.55
CA VAL A 169 16.59 15.53 -22.49
C VAL A 169 16.21 14.08 -22.77
N GLN A 170 15.01 13.70 -22.37
CA GLN A 170 14.44 12.37 -22.61
C GLN A 170 13.23 12.49 -23.53
N SER A 171 13.27 11.78 -24.65
CA SER A 171 12.14 11.69 -25.58
C SER A 171 11.59 10.28 -25.53
N ASN A 172 10.30 10.15 -25.23
CA ASN A 172 9.60 8.88 -25.16
C ASN A 172 8.44 8.89 -26.15
N PHE A 173 8.25 7.78 -26.85
CA PHE A 173 7.06 7.51 -27.62
C PHE A 173 6.19 6.56 -26.81
N ASP A 174 4.98 7.01 -26.50
CA ASP A 174 3.99 6.29 -25.72
C ASP A 174 2.89 5.81 -26.66
N PHE A 175 2.61 4.51 -26.57
CA PHE A 175 1.67 3.77 -27.40
C PHE A 175 0.74 3.04 -26.45
N ASN A 176 -0.49 3.54 -26.32
CA ASN A 176 -1.47 2.95 -25.42
C ASN A 176 -2.65 2.38 -26.22
N GLN A 177 -3.00 1.13 -25.95
CA GLN A 177 -4.11 0.42 -26.57
C GLN A 177 -5.16 0.13 -25.50
N ARG A 178 -6.38 0.59 -25.75
CA ARG A 178 -7.53 0.35 -24.89
C ARG A 178 -8.60 -0.36 -25.69
N ILE A 179 -8.65 -1.68 -25.55
CA ILE A 179 -9.61 -2.53 -26.27
C ILE A 179 -10.60 -3.06 -25.25
N GLN A 180 -11.87 -2.76 -25.46
CA GLN A 180 -13.00 -3.31 -24.72
C GLN A 180 -13.98 -3.88 -25.73
N MET A 181 -13.91 -5.19 -25.97
CA MET A 181 -14.65 -5.85 -27.03
C MET A 181 -15.37 -7.10 -26.52
N ASP A 182 -16.64 -7.22 -26.87
CA ASP A 182 -17.47 -8.41 -26.73
C ASP A 182 -17.84 -8.91 -28.13
N VAL A 183 -17.48 -10.15 -28.45
CA VAL A 183 -17.68 -10.75 -29.77
C VAL A 183 -18.52 -11.99 -29.61
N ILE A 184 -19.67 -11.99 -30.29
CA ILE A 184 -20.50 -13.18 -30.44
C ILE A 184 -20.49 -13.57 -31.91
N GLY A 185 -20.01 -14.78 -32.20
CA GLY A 185 -19.97 -15.34 -33.55
C GLY A 185 -20.75 -16.63 -33.63
N ASN A 186 -21.60 -16.78 -34.64
CA ASN A 186 -22.25 -18.05 -34.99
C ASN A 186 -21.75 -18.46 -36.39
N ILE A 187 -21.13 -19.63 -36.47
CA ILE A 187 -20.65 -20.23 -37.70
C ILE A 187 -21.50 -21.46 -37.98
N GLY A 188 -22.39 -21.34 -38.97
CA GLY A 188 -23.45 -22.32 -39.21
C GLY A 188 -24.35 -22.52 -37.99
N SER A 189 -24.75 -23.77 -37.74
CA SER A 189 -25.56 -24.16 -36.58
C SER A 189 -24.74 -24.85 -35.47
N LYS A 190 -23.49 -25.24 -35.75
CA LYS A 190 -22.69 -26.09 -34.85
C LYS A 190 -21.58 -25.37 -34.10
N LEU A 191 -21.10 -24.20 -34.53
CA LEU A 191 -19.98 -23.52 -33.88
C LEU A 191 -20.39 -22.12 -33.38
N LYS A 192 -20.18 -21.88 -32.09
CA LYS A 192 -20.39 -20.59 -31.43
C LYS A 192 -19.10 -20.07 -30.84
N ILE A 193 -18.82 -18.80 -31.07
CA ILE A 193 -17.69 -18.05 -30.51
C ILE A 193 -18.29 -17.03 -29.54
N ASN A 194 -17.75 -17.01 -28.32
CA ASN A 194 -18.02 -15.96 -27.35
C ASN A 194 -16.68 -15.48 -26.81
N MET A 195 -16.35 -14.21 -27.05
CA MET A 195 -15.08 -13.63 -26.64
C MET A 195 -15.34 -12.27 -25.99
N ASN A 196 -14.98 -12.15 -24.72
CA ASN A 196 -14.91 -10.90 -23.99
C ASN A 196 -13.44 -10.56 -23.74
N TYR A 197 -13.00 -9.39 -24.20
CA TYR A 197 -11.63 -8.94 -24.09
C TYR A 197 -11.55 -7.48 -23.67
N ASN A 198 -10.92 -7.24 -22.53
CA ASN A 198 -10.64 -5.94 -21.94
C ASN A 198 -9.15 -5.84 -21.60
N THR A 199 -8.44 -4.91 -22.25
CA THR A 199 -7.01 -4.66 -21.95
C THR A 199 -6.80 -3.95 -20.62
N GLU A 200 -7.82 -3.33 -20.05
CA GLU A 200 -7.80 -2.66 -18.75
C GLU A 200 -8.37 -3.52 -17.60
N ALA A 201 -8.62 -4.81 -17.85
CA ALA A 201 -9.10 -5.72 -16.82
C ALA A 201 -8.12 -5.81 -15.64
N GLN A 202 -8.62 -5.61 -14.42
CA GLN A 202 -7.81 -5.77 -13.20
C GLN A 202 -7.51 -7.25 -12.93
N PHE A 203 -8.38 -8.15 -13.40
CA PHE A 203 -8.26 -9.58 -13.20
C PHE A 203 -8.30 -10.37 -14.52
N ASP A 204 -7.37 -11.31 -14.69
CA ASP A 204 -7.25 -12.13 -15.89
C ASP A 204 -8.49 -12.99 -16.22
N PHE A 205 -9.37 -13.25 -15.25
CA PHE A 205 -10.59 -14.04 -15.46
C PHE A 205 -11.71 -13.25 -16.17
N GLU A 206 -11.60 -11.92 -16.24
CA GLU A 206 -12.54 -11.07 -16.98
C GLU A 206 -12.35 -11.26 -18.49
N ASN A 207 -11.11 -11.53 -18.91
CA ASN A 207 -10.79 -11.89 -20.29
C ASN A 207 -11.18 -13.33 -20.57
N GLN A 208 -12.29 -13.50 -21.28
CA GLN A 208 -12.88 -14.80 -21.57
C GLN A 208 -12.89 -15.06 -23.07
N VAL A 209 -12.38 -16.20 -23.46
CA VAL A 209 -12.48 -16.70 -24.83
C VAL A 209 -13.11 -18.07 -24.75
N LYS A 210 -14.25 -18.27 -25.40
CA LYS A 210 -14.94 -19.54 -25.42
C LYS A 210 -15.37 -19.90 -26.84
N LEU A 211 -14.88 -21.04 -27.29
CA LEU A 211 -15.30 -21.68 -28.54
C LEU A 211 -16.15 -22.89 -28.19
N ASP A 212 -17.40 -22.93 -28.64
CA ASP A 212 -18.35 -23.99 -28.37
C ASP A 212 -18.77 -24.67 -29.69
N TYR A 213 -18.30 -25.88 -29.92
CA TYR A 213 -18.79 -26.75 -30.99
C TYR A 213 -19.83 -27.74 -30.43
N THR A 214 -20.99 -27.83 -31.07
CA THR A 214 -22.08 -28.75 -30.73
C THR A 214 -22.33 -29.71 -31.88
N GLY A 215 -22.19 -31.01 -31.62
CA GLY A 215 -22.51 -32.06 -32.60
C GLY A 215 -24.02 -32.24 -32.76
N GLY A 216 -24.42 -32.94 -33.81
CA GLY A 216 -25.82 -33.35 -34.03
C GLY A 216 -26.29 -34.42 -33.05
N GLU A 217 -27.57 -34.75 -33.12
CA GLU A 217 -28.21 -35.75 -32.25
C GLU A 217 -27.59 -37.15 -32.39
N ASP A 218 -27.12 -37.52 -33.58
CA ASP A 218 -26.50 -38.82 -33.86
C ASP A 218 -24.95 -38.81 -33.78
N ASP A 219 -24.33 -37.66 -33.53
CA ASP A 219 -22.86 -37.54 -33.48
C ASP A 219 -22.31 -38.11 -32.15
N ILE A 220 -21.20 -38.86 -32.21
CA ILE A 220 -20.49 -39.33 -30.99
C ILE A 220 -19.94 -38.15 -30.20
N ILE A 221 -19.43 -37.13 -30.91
CA ILE A 221 -18.93 -35.89 -30.33
C ILE A 221 -20.13 -35.00 -30.05
N LYS A 222 -20.51 -34.86 -28.77
CA LYS A 222 -21.61 -33.99 -28.37
C LYS A 222 -21.17 -32.54 -28.22
N LYS A 223 -20.01 -32.32 -27.58
CA LYS A 223 -19.50 -30.97 -27.37
C LYS A 223 -17.98 -30.91 -27.40
N ILE A 224 -17.43 -29.87 -28.02
CA ILE A 224 -16.03 -29.47 -27.84
C ILE A 224 -16.04 -28.01 -27.41
N GLU A 225 -15.51 -27.74 -26.21
CA GLU A 225 -15.31 -26.40 -25.71
C GLU A 225 -13.80 -26.10 -25.70
N ALA A 226 -13.38 -24.91 -26.13
CA ALA A 226 -11.99 -24.46 -26.04
C ALA A 226 -11.90 -23.04 -25.48
N GLY A 227 -10.84 -22.78 -24.71
CA GLY A 227 -10.62 -21.53 -23.97
C GLY A 227 -11.13 -21.66 -22.53
N ASN A 228 -12.00 -20.76 -22.06
CA ASN A 228 -12.55 -20.78 -20.71
C ASN A 228 -13.59 -21.91 -20.59
N VAL A 229 -13.22 -22.98 -19.86
CA VAL A 229 -14.04 -24.18 -19.66
C VAL A 229 -14.30 -24.42 -18.17
N SER A 230 -15.38 -25.13 -17.88
CA SER A 230 -15.74 -25.53 -16.52
C SER A 230 -16.07 -27.02 -16.46
N LEU A 231 -15.71 -27.66 -15.35
CA LEU A 231 -16.03 -29.06 -15.08
C LEU A 231 -16.67 -29.19 -13.70
N PRO A 232 -17.93 -28.76 -13.52
CA PRO A 232 -18.64 -29.01 -12.28
C PRO A 232 -18.81 -30.52 -12.09
N LEU A 233 -18.43 -31.03 -10.92
CA LEU A 233 -18.60 -32.43 -10.53
C LEU A 233 -19.60 -32.48 -9.38
N SER A 234 -20.53 -33.43 -9.41
CA SER A 234 -21.53 -33.62 -8.35
C SER A 234 -21.00 -34.41 -7.13
N SER A 235 -19.69 -34.58 -7.01
CA SER A 235 -19.05 -35.32 -5.92
C SER A 235 -18.67 -34.39 -4.77
N THR A 236 -18.85 -34.86 -3.54
CA THR A 236 -18.43 -34.15 -2.31
C THR A 236 -16.96 -34.36 -1.98
N LEU A 237 -16.33 -35.43 -2.49
CA LEU A 237 -14.92 -35.77 -2.22
C LEU A 237 -13.96 -35.12 -3.21
N ILE A 238 -14.39 -34.96 -4.47
CA ILE A 238 -13.59 -34.35 -5.54
C ILE A 238 -14.37 -33.17 -6.08
N HIS A 239 -13.96 -31.97 -5.67
CA HIS A 239 -14.57 -30.73 -6.15
C HIS A 239 -14.09 -30.43 -7.58
N GLY A 240 -15.05 -30.23 -8.48
CA GLY A 240 -14.77 -29.80 -9.84
C GLY A 240 -14.33 -28.34 -9.91
N THR A 241 -13.29 -28.04 -10.68
CA THR A 241 -12.79 -26.67 -10.89
C THR A 241 -13.61 -25.93 -11.94
N GLN A 242 -14.01 -24.68 -11.65
CA GLN A 242 -14.92 -23.92 -12.52
C GLN A 242 -14.21 -22.95 -13.48
N SER A 243 -13.00 -22.48 -13.16
CA SER A 243 -12.26 -21.50 -13.96
C SER A 243 -10.98 -22.10 -14.52
N LEU A 244 -11.11 -22.79 -15.66
CA LEU A 244 -10.03 -23.46 -16.37
C LEU A 244 -9.82 -22.83 -17.75
N PHE A 245 -8.58 -22.77 -18.22
CA PHE A 245 -8.27 -22.41 -19.61
C PHE A 245 -7.70 -23.64 -20.34
N GLY A 246 -8.43 -24.17 -21.32
CA GLY A 246 -8.04 -25.40 -22.01
C GLY A 246 -9.08 -25.93 -22.99
N ILE A 247 -9.07 -27.24 -23.19
CA ILE A 247 -9.97 -27.95 -24.10
C ILE A 247 -10.80 -28.94 -23.30
N LYS A 248 -12.12 -28.91 -23.50
CA LYS A 248 -13.07 -29.86 -22.92
C LYS A 248 -13.82 -30.58 -24.03
N THR A 249 -13.89 -31.90 -23.95
CA THR A 249 -14.59 -32.74 -24.92
C THR A 249 -15.65 -33.59 -24.22
N GLN A 250 -16.83 -33.68 -24.81
CA GLN A 250 -17.94 -34.51 -24.36
C GLN A 250 -18.29 -35.52 -25.46
N LEU A 251 -18.11 -36.80 -25.15
CA LEU A 251 -18.38 -37.92 -26.03
C LEU A 251 -19.51 -38.76 -25.45
N GLN A 252 -20.42 -39.23 -26.30
CA GLN A 252 -21.51 -40.10 -25.90
C GLN A 252 -21.49 -41.39 -26.72
N PHE A 253 -21.35 -42.53 -26.04
CA PHE A 253 -21.39 -43.87 -26.62
C PHE A 253 -22.63 -44.60 -26.08
N GLY A 254 -23.77 -44.44 -26.76
CA GLY A 254 -25.06 -44.93 -26.27
C GLY A 254 -25.44 -44.28 -24.93
N LYS A 255 -25.38 -45.06 -23.84
CA LYS A 255 -25.66 -44.59 -22.47
C LYS A 255 -24.42 -44.11 -21.70
N LEU A 256 -23.22 -44.31 -22.24
CA LEU A 256 -21.96 -43.90 -21.60
C LEU A 256 -21.59 -42.47 -22.03
N ASN A 257 -21.51 -41.56 -21.06
CA ASN A 257 -21.01 -40.19 -21.26
C ASN A 257 -19.56 -40.08 -20.76
N VAL A 258 -18.64 -39.71 -21.64
CA VAL A 258 -17.24 -39.47 -21.31
C VAL A 258 -16.95 -37.99 -21.49
N THR A 259 -16.62 -37.31 -20.40
CA THR A 259 -16.15 -35.91 -20.44
C THR A 259 -14.66 -35.88 -20.11
N SER A 260 -13.86 -35.29 -20.98
CA SER A 260 -12.42 -35.10 -20.77
C SER A 260 -12.07 -33.61 -20.80
N VAL A 261 -11.18 -33.19 -19.91
CA VAL A 261 -10.71 -31.80 -19.83
C VAL A 261 -9.20 -31.78 -19.71
N PHE A 262 -8.54 -31.07 -20.63
CA PHE A 262 -7.11 -30.79 -20.59
C PHE A 262 -6.93 -29.28 -20.49
N SER A 263 -6.47 -28.79 -19.35
CA SER A 263 -6.50 -27.35 -19.06
C SER A 263 -5.48 -26.93 -18.02
N GLN A 264 -5.12 -25.65 -18.07
CA GLN A 264 -4.41 -24.96 -17.01
C GLN A 264 -5.41 -24.33 -16.03
N GLN A 265 -5.25 -24.63 -14.73
CA GLN A 265 -6.04 -23.98 -13.68
C GLN A 265 -5.51 -22.57 -13.43
N LYS A 266 -6.38 -21.56 -13.57
CA LYS A 266 -6.05 -20.14 -13.34
C LYS A 266 -6.55 -19.61 -11.99
N SER A 267 -7.11 -20.47 -11.13
CA SER A 267 -7.73 -20.06 -9.85
C SER A 267 -7.12 -20.78 -8.65
N GLN A 268 -7.02 -20.08 -7.52
CA GLN A 268 -6.62 -20.65 -6.22
C GLN A 268 -7.85 -20.77 -5.32
N THR A 269 -8.04 -21.92 -4.68
CA THR A 269 -9.10 -22.09 -3.68
C THR A 269 -8.60 -21.54 -2.35
N ARG A 270 -9.37 -20.63 -1.73
CA ARG A 270 -9.15 -20.17 -0.36
C ARG A 270 -10.36 -20.57 0.48
N GLN A 271 -10.12 -21.29 1.57
CA GLN A 271 -11.14 -21.65 2.54
C GLN A 271 -11.09 -20.65 3.70
N ILE A 272 -12.22 -20.07 4.04
CA ILE A 272 -12.39 -19.23 5.22
C ILE A 272 -13.37 -19.95 6.13
N ASN A 273 -12.95 -20.26 7.35
CA ASN A 273 -13.83 -20.83 8.36
C ASN A 273 -14.49 -19.68 9.13
N ILE A 274 -15.80 -19.52 8.94
CA ILE A 274 -16.60 -18.50 9.62
C ILE A 274 -17.48 -19.25 10.62
N ASN A 275 -17.22 -19.05 11.91
CA ASN A 275 -17.99 -19.66 12.98
C ASN A 275 -18.72 -18.53 13.74
N ASN A 276 -20.05 -18.61 13.85
CA ASN A 276 -20.89 -17.64 14.56
C ASN A 276 -20.71 -16.17 14.10
N GLY A 277 -20.51 -15.94 12.79
CA GLY A 277 -20.42 -14.59 12.22
C GLY A 277 -19.08 -13.87 12.41
N ALA A 278 -18.09 -14.52 13.05
CA ALA A 278 -16.73 -14.03 13.17
C ALA A 278 -15.75 -14.93 12.41
N GLN A 279 -14.73 -14.33 11.79
CA GLN A 279 -13.61 -15.06 11.21
C GLN A 279 -12.72 -15.59 12.34
N GLN A 280 -12.47 -16.89 12.37
CA GLN A 280 -11.50 -17.49 13.28
C GLN A 280 -10.16 -17.64 12.57
N ASN A 281 -9.09 -17.11 13.16
CA ASN A 281 -7.73 -17.24 12.67
C ASN A 281 -6.87 -17.89 13.76
N GLU A 282 -6.10 -18.92 13.39
CA GLU A 282 -5.06 -19.45 14.24
C GLU A 282 -3.80 -18.58 14.13
N TYR A 283 -3.14 -18.36 15.26
CA TYR A 283 -1.88 -17.62 15.32
C TYR A 283 -0.83 -18.43 16.07
N ARG A 284 0.44 -18.24 15.69
CA ARG A 284 1.59 -18.86 16.34
C ARG A 284 2.73 -17.86 16.38
N ILE A 285 3.24 -17.61 17.59
CA ILE A 285 4.27 -16.59 17.83
C ILE A 285 5.34 -17.23 18.72
N THR A 286 6.59 -16.95 18.40
CA THR A 286 7.74 -17.39 19.19
C THR A 286 8.09 -16.34 20.25
N GLY A 287 8.68 -16.77 21.37
CA GLY A 287 8.95 -15.88 22.51
C GLY A 287 9.91 -14.72 22.20
N ASP A 288 10.71 -14.83 21.14
CA ASP A 288 11.62 -13.79 20.64
C ASP A 288 10.95 -12.78 19.68
N ASN A 289 9.76 -13.08 19.17
CA ASN A 289 9.04 -12.24 18.21
C ASN A 289 8.12 -11.19 18.89
N TYR A 290 8.70 -10.40 19.79
CA TYR A 290 8.02 -9.25 20.43
C TYR A 290 8.06 -7.99 19.53
N GLU A 291 7.16 -7.03 19.76
CA GLU A 291 7.15 -5.74 19.06
C GLU A 291 8.34 -4.86 19.50
N ALA A 292 9.46 -4.98 18.79
CA ALA A 292 10.66 -4.19 19.05
C ALA A 292 10.51 -2.70 18.65
N ASN A 293 11.30 -1.83 19.29
CA ASN A 293 11.41 -0.39 19.01
C ASN A 293 10.10 0.43 19.08
N LYS A 294 9.13 -0.02 19.88
CA LYS A 294 7.80 0.56 19.93
C LYS A 294 7.30 0.89 21.33
N HIS A 295 7.71 0.10 22.32
CA HIS A 295 7.21 0.18 23.68
C HIS A 295 8.35 0.51 24.64
N TYR A 296 8.19 1.58 25.44
CA TYR A 296 9.25 2.07 26.31
C TYR A 296 8.74 2.52 27.68
N PHE A 297 9.39 2.04 28.74
CA PHE A 297 9.30 2.63 30.08
C PHE A 297 9.91 4.02 30.10
N LEU A 298 9.35 4.92 30.90
CA LEU A 298 9.81 6.32 30.94
C LEU A 298 11.09 6.54 31.78
N ALA A 299 11.42 5.61 32.67
CA ALA A 299 12.61 5.60 33.53
C ALA A 299 12.83 4.20 34.13
N GLN A 300 14.02 3.93 34.66
CA GLN A 300 14.30 2.63 35.30
C GLN A 300 13.38 2.36 36.49
N TYR A 301 12.96 3.41 37.21
CA TYR A 301 11.98 3.29 38.29
C TYR A 301 10.69 2.60 37.86
N PHE A 302 10.15 2.94 36.69
CA PHE A 302 8.91 2.35 36.18
C PHE A 302 9.11 0.89 35.80
N ARG A 303 10.20 0.60 35.09
CA ARG A 303 10.60 -0.77 34.73
C ARG A 303 10.76 -1.66 35.96
N ASP A 304 11.54 -1.22 36.94
CA ASP A 304 11.89 -2.02 38.12
C ASP A 304 10.70 -2.22 39.08
N ASN A 305 9.66 -1.40 38.95
CA ASN A 305 8.43 -1.51 39.73
C ASN A 305 7.24 -2.05 38.93
N TYR A 306 7.35 -2.25 37.61
CA TYR A 306 6.27 -2.74 36.75
C TYR A 306 5.67 -4.06 37.27
N ASN A 307 6.51 -5.07 37.48
CA ASN A 307 6.07 -6.37 37.99
C ASN A 307 5.49 -6.29 39.41
N LYS A 308 5.96 -5.36 40.24
CA LYS A 308 5.45 -5.16 41.61
C LYS A 308 4.08 -4.50 41.58
N ALA A 309 3.90 -3.50 40.71
CA ALA A 309 2.65 -2.80 40.51
C ALA A 309 1.56 -3.74 39.96
N LEU A 310 1.94 -4.77 39.21
CA LEU A 310 1.05 -5.80 38.68
C LEU A 310 0.92 -7.04 39.57
N ALA A 311 1.55 -7.07 40.76
CA ALA A 311 1.57 -8.26 41.60
C ALA A 311 0.19 -8.66 42.18
N SER A 312 -0.80 -7.77 42.17
CA SER A 312 -2.13 -8.00 42.77
C SER A 312 -3.26 -7.88 41.76
N ALA A 313 -3.27 -8.73 40.72
CA ALA A 313 -4.38 -8.78 39.75
C ALA A 313 -5.74 -8.94 40.47
N PRO A 314 -6.79 -8.23 40.03
CA PRO A 314 -6.86 -7.35 38.84
C PRO A 314 -6.38 -5.90 39.03
N PHE A 315 -5.91 -5.52 40.22
CA PHE A 315 -5.59 -4.14 40.56
C PHE A 315 -4.12 -3.77 40.31
N VAL A 316 -3.87 -2.54 39.84
CA VAL A 316 -2.53 -1.95 39.79
C VAL A 316 -2.21 -1.26 41.10
N THR A 317 -1.18 -1.74 41.80
CA THR A 317 -0.67 -1.16 43.04
C THR A 317 0.45 -0.15 42.74
N SER A 318 0.14 0.88 41.94
CA SER A 318 1.05 1.99 41.67
C SER A 318 0.52 3.27 42.31
N GLY A 319 1.37 3.97 43.06
CA GLY A 319 1.07 5.30 43.59
C GLY A 319 1.35 6.43 42.59
N VAL A 320 1.79 6.11 41.38
CA VAL A 320 2.13 7.10 40.34
C VAL A 320 0.91 7.34 39.44
N ASN A 321 0.70 8.61 39.10
CA ASN A 321 -0.18 9.00 38.01
C ASN A 321 0.48 10.10 37.17
N ILE A 322 0.79 9.79 35.91
CA ILE A 322 1.37 10.73 34.95
C ILE A 322 0.29 11.70 34.47
N THR A 323 0.53 12.99 34.67
CA THR A 323 -0.42 14.06 34.39
C THR A 323 -0.15 14.76 33.06
N LYS A 324 1.11 14.78 32.62
CA LYS A 324 1.52 15.42 31.36
C LYS A 324 2.74 14.72 30.77
N ILE A 325 2.80 14.59 29.45
CA ILE A 325 3.95 14.04 28.73
C ILE A 325 4.15 14.79 27.40
N GLU A 326 5.40 14.92 26.97
CA GLU A 326 5.79 15.25 25.60
C GLU A 326 6.79 14.21 25.12
N VAL A 327 6.56 13.67 23.94
CA VAL A 327 7.43 12.68 23.31
C VAL A 327 8.06 13.31 22.08
N TRP A 328 9.37 13.15 21.94
CA TRP A 328 10.17 13.79 20.90
C TRP A 328 11.01 12.77 20.16
N VAL A 329 11.03 12.91 18.83
CA VAL A 329 11.75 11.99 17.93
C VAL A 329 12.61 12.74 16.92
N THR A 330 13.60 12.04 16.35
CA THR A 330 14.39 12.55 15.21
C THR A 330 13.47 12.95 14.05
N ASN A 331 13.72 14.12 13.46
CA ASN A 331 12.91 14.65 12.36
C ASN A 331 13.54 14.34 11.00
N LYS A 332 13.07 13.27 10.35
CA LYS A 332 13.56 12.86 9.02
C LYS A 332 12.86 13.55 7.86
N THR A 333 11.62 13.99 8.05
CA THR A 333 10.77 14.54 7.00
C THR A 333 10.90 16.06 6.86
N GLY A 334 11.77 16.70 7.65
CA GLY A 334 11.94 18.16 7.66
C GLY A 334 10.70 18.91 8.14
N ALA A 335 9.88 18.29 8.99
CA ALA A 335 8.64 18.90 9.48
C ALA A 335 8.96 20.12 10.36
N THR A 336 8.39 21.28 10.04
CA THR A 336 8.76 22.55 10.69
C THR A 336 7.85 22.98 11.84
N GLN A 337 6.77 22.24 12.05
CA GLN A 337 5.76 22.54 13.05
C GLN A 337 6.14 21.96 14.41
N ASP A 338 6.02 22.77 15.46
CA ASP A 338 6.26 22.40 16.87
C ASP A 338 7.62 21.71 17.12
N SER A 339 8.62 22.01 16.29
CA SER A 339 9.96 21.45 16.38
C SER A 339 10.81 22.19 17.40
N ARG A 340 11.63 21.47 18.17
CA ARG A 340 12.56 22.05 19.16
C ARG A 340 13.91 21.35 19.12
N ASP A 341 14.96 22.07 19.48
CA ASP A 341 16.25 21.45 19.76
C ASP A 341 16.21 20.80 21.14
N ILE A 342 16.71 19.57 21.25
CA ILE A 342 16.63 18.75 22.45
C ILE A 342 18.00 18.20 22.79
N LEU A 343 18.33 18.24 24.08
CA LEU A 343 19.43 17.51 24.67
C LEU A 343 18.86 16.44 25.59
N ALA A 344 18.82 15.20 25.11
CA ALA A 344 18.25 14.07 25.82
C ALA A 344 19.34 13.32 26.58
N PHE A 345 19.19 13.14 27.89
CA PHE A 345 20.19 12.50 28.73
C PHE A 345 19.76 11.10 29.16
N LEU A 346 20.72 10.18 29.19
CA LEU A 346 20.56 8.82 29.69
C LEU A 346 20.17 8.81 31.17
N ASP A 347 20.87 9.60 31.99
CA ASP A 347 20.74 9.55 33.45
C ASP A 347 19.78 10.60 34.04
N LEU A 348 19.07 11.39 33.23
CA LEU A 348 18.12 12.37 33.77
C LEU A 348 17.02 11.66 34.59
N GLY A 349 16.80 12.14 35.82
CA GLY A 349 15.81 11.57 36.73
C GLY A 349 16.13 10.17 37.26
N GLU A 350 17.33 9.63 37.07
CA GLU A 350 17.70 8.31 37.61
C GLU A 350 18.36 8.43 38.99
N ASN A 351 17.78 7.77 40.00
CA ASN A 351 18.40 7.73 41.33
C ASN A 351 19.72 6.96 41.33
N LYS A 352 19.86 5.95 40.46
CA LYS A 352 21.09 5.18 40.29
C LYS A 352 21.64 5.46 38.88
N PRO A 353 22.41 6.55 38.69
CA PRO A 353 22.94 6.90 37.38
C PRO A 353 23.88 5.81 36.86
N ASN A 354 23.87 5.60 35.55
CA ASN A 354 24.80 4.72 34.84
C ASN A 354 26.21 5.30 34.84
N ASN A 355 26.32 6.60 34.62
CA ASN A 355 27.59 7.29 34.68
C ASN A 355 28.06 7.41 36.14
N ARG A 356 29.19 6.75 36.44
CA ARG A 356 29.74 6.65 37.80
C ARG A 356 30.31 7.96 38.34
N THR A 357 30.52 8.98 37.50
CA THR A 357 30.94 10.31 37.97
C THR A 357 29.78 11.10 38.58
N LEU A 358 28.53 10.72 38.26
CA LEU A 358 27.33 11.32 38.81
C LEU A 358 27.00 10.68 40.17
N VAL A 359 26.54 11.52 41.09
CA VAL A 359 26.11 11.10 42.42
C VAL A 359 24.59 11.06 42.46
N GLY A 360 24.06 9.87 42.70
CA GLY A 360 22.64 9.61 42.96
C GLY A 360 22.26 9.77 44.43
N GLY A 361 21.03 9.37 44.78
CA GLY A 361 20.56 9.31 46.17
C GLY A 361 19.73 10.51 46.63
N GLY A 362 19.42 11.47 45.76
CA GLY A 362 18.64 12.65 46.13
C GLY A 362 17.15 12.35 46.32
N SER A 363 16.53 11.73 45.32
CA SER A 363 15.14 11.25 45.35
C SER A 363 15.06 9.84 44.79
N ALA A 364 14.38 8.94 45.51
CA ALA A 364 14.11 7.59 45.04
C ALA A 364 13.15 7.53 43.85
N LEU A 365 12.30 8.55 43.74
CA LEU A 365 11.36 8.75 42.64
C LEU A 365 12.03 9.59 41.54
N PRO A 366 11.74 9.33 40.25
CA PRO A 366 12.32 10.11 39.15
C PRO A 366 12.03 11.61 39.26
N SER A 367 13.07 12.42 39.42
CA SER A 367 12.98 13.88 39.48
C SER A 367 14.21 14.49 38.83
N GLY A 368 14.02 15.40 37.88
CA GLY A 368 15.10 16.04 37.13
C GLY A 368 15.60 17.33 37.76
N PHE A 369 14.77 18.06 38.50
CA PHE A 369 15.02 19.46 38.87
C PHE A 369 14.91 19.69 40.37
N THR A 370 15.48 20.80 40.83
CA THR A 370 15.25 21.35 42.16
C THR A 370 14.40 22.60 42.02
N SER A 371 13.18 22.60 42.55
CA SER A 371 12.37 23.81 42.67
C SER A 371 11.58 23.78 43.98
N THR A 372 10.91 24.87 44.33
CA THR A 372 9.95 24.87 45.45
C THR A 372 8.69 24.05 45.12
N GLN A 373 8.46 23.77 43.85
CA GLN A 373 7.31 23.03 43.33
C GLN A 373 7.60 21.52 43.20
N PHE A 374 8.86 21.13 43.06
CA PHE A 374 9.29 19.75 42.85
C PHE A 374 10.29 19.29 43.92
N PRO A 375 10.18 18.05 44.42
CA PRO A 375 11.16 17.48 45.33
C PRO A 375 12.57 17.43 44.73
N ARG A 376 13.58 17.24 45.58
CA ARG A 376 15.00 17.18 45.18
C ARG A 376 15.21 16.26 43.96
N GLN A 377 16.06 16.71 43.03
CA GLN A 377 16.52 15.91 41.90
C GLN A 377 17.09 14.55 42.33
N SER A 378 16.87 13.52 41.52
CA SER A 378 17.29 12.14 41.82
C SER A 378 18.81 11.95 41.86
N ASN A 379 19.52 12.70 41.02
CA ASN A 379 20.98 12.75 40.96
C ASN A 379 21.45 14.17 40.69
N ASN A 380 22.76 14.39 40.68
CA ASN A 380 23.38 15.70 40.51
C ASN A 380 23.71 16.09 39.05
N LEU A 381 23.20 15.38 38.03
CA LEU A 381 23.53 15.61 36.62
C LEU A 381 23.38 17.08 36.22
N LEU A 382 22.20 17.67 36.47
CA LEU A 382 21.93 19.05 36.05
C LEU A 382 22.72 20.10 36.84
N LEU A 383 23.28 19.74 38.00
CA LEU A 383 24.18 20.62 38.75
C LEU A 383 25.61 20.61 38.22
N GLN A 384 26.03 19.53 37.57
CA GLN A 384 27.41 19.33 37.13
C GLN A 384 27.64 19.66 35.65
N ILE A 385 26.61 19.57 34.81
CA ILE A 385 26.77 19.93 33.39
C ILE A 385 27.16 21.41 33.24
N PRO A 386 28.00 21.76 32.25
CA PRO A 386 28.34 23.15 31.97
C PRO A 386 27.09 23.98 31.65
N ALA A 387 26.99 25.20 32.21
CA ALA A 387 25.86 26.09 31.97
C ALA A 387 25.64 26.37 30.47
N ASP A 388 26.73 26.48 29.71
CA ASP A 388 26.70 26.74 28.27
C ASP A 388 26.13 25.56 27.46
N ALA A 389 26.06 24.34 28.00
CA ALA A 389 25.46 23.18 27.32
C ALA A 389 23.96 23.38 27.02
N ARG A 390 23.34 24.41 27.60
CA ARG A 390 21.97 24.84 27.35
C ARG A 390 21.75 25.38 25.93
N PHE A 391 22.76 25.95 25.29
CA PHE A 391 22.59 26.65 24.01
C PHE A 391 22.74 25.70 22.82
N THR A 392 21.88 25.85 21.79
CA THR A 392 21.86 24.96 20.61
C THR A 392 23.23 24.83 19.95
N ASN A 393 23.97 25.93 19.82
CA ASN A 393 25.27 25.94 19.14
C ASN A 393 26.47 25.61 20.06
N SER A 394 26.22 25.30 21.33
CA SER A 394 27.27 24.96 22.26
C SER A 394 27.77 23.53 22.06
N ASN A 395 29.09 23.39 22.17
CA ASN A 395 29.79 22.11 22.18
C ASN A 395 30.22 21.69 23.60
N ALA A 396 29.85 22.44 24.64
CA ALA A 396 30.32 22.23 26.01
C ALA A 396 29.96 20.85 26.60
N ILE A 397 28.91 20.19 26.09
CA ILE A 397 28.51 18.87 26.57
C ILE A 397 29.43 17.73 26.08
N ILE A 398 30.11 17.93 24.95
CA ILE A 398 31.02 16.94 24.36
C ILE A 398 32.20 16.64 25.31
N PRO A 399 33.01 17.62 25.75
CA PRO A 399 34.13 17.35 26.65
C PRO A 399 33.68 16.83 28.02
N PHE A 400 32.47 17.17 28.48
CA PHE A 400 31.94 16.69 29.77
C PHE A 400 31.78 15.16 29.80
N PHE A 401 31.25 14.57 28.72
CA PHE A 401 31.07 13.11 28.64
C PHE A 401 32.20 12.35 27.94
N GLN A 402 33.22 13.04 27.40
CA GLN A 402 34.27 12.44 26.57
C GLN A 402 34.97 11.24 27.23
N THR A 403 35.23 11.30 28.53
CA THR A 403 35.92 10.25 29.29
C THR A 403 34.98 9.22 29.93
N THR A 404 33.67 9.44 29.85
CA THR A 404 32.63 8.63 30.54
C THR A 404 31.66 7.94 29.58
N GLY A 405 32.07 7.75 28.31
CA GLY A 405 31.27 7.05 27.29
C GLY A 405 30.72 7.95 26.18
N ALA A 406 31.10 9.22 26.15
CA ALA A 406 30.75 10.18 25.09
C ALA A 406 29.24 10.20 24.79
N THR A 407 28.85 9.93 23.54
CA THR A 407 27.45 9.92 23.05
C THR A 407 26.59 8.80 23.63
N ASP A 408 27.14 7.90 24.44
CA ASP A 408 26.33 6.91 25.16
C ASP A 408 25.50 7.55 26.27
N ASN A 409 25.93 8.71 26.79
CA ASN A 409 25.27 9.40 27.90
C ASN A 409 24.17 10.38 27.46
N TYR A 410 24.17 10.80 26.20
CA TYR A 410 23.24 11.81 25.71
C TYR A 410 23.03 11.71 24.19
N ALA A 411 21.91 12.23 23.73
CA ALA A 411 21.65 12.48 22.31
C ALA A 411 21.26 13.96 22.13
N LYS A 412 21.86 14.60 21.13
CA LYS A 412 21.53 15.97 20.73
C LYS A 412 20.71 15.91 19.45
N LEU A 413 19.47 16.39 19.52
CA LEU A 413 18.56 16.46 18.38
C LEU A 413 18.35 17.91 17.99
N THR A 414 18.76 18.26 16.78
CA THR A 414 18.37 19.52 16.17
C THR A 414 17.02 19.33 15.49
N TYR A 415 16.11 20.29 15.69
CA TYR A 415 14.81 20.28 15.04
C TYR A 415 13.96 19.02 15.31
N ALA A 416 14.04 18.47 16.53
CA ALA A 416 13.29 17.29 16.92
C ALA A 416 11.78 17.53 16.78
N ARG A 417 11.07 16.49 16.31
CA ARG A 417 9.62 16.55 16.11
C ARG A 417 8.91 16.10 17.38
N LYS A 418 7.95 16.89 17.85
CA LYS A 418 7.03 16.48 18.90
C LYS A 418 6.00 15.50 18.31
N LEU A 419 5.82 14.34 18.95
CA LEU A 419 4.74 13.44 18.61
C LEU A 419 3.42 13.99 19.16
N SER A 420 2.38 13.91 18.36
CA SER A 420 1.01 14.19 18.79
C SER A 420 0.45 13.07 19.64
N ASP A 421 -0.57 13.36 20.45
CA ASP A 421 -1.23 12.37 21.33
C ASP A 421 -1.91 11.22 20.56
N ARG A 422 -2.05 11.35 19.23
CA ARG A 422 -2.57 10.29 18.37
C ARG A 422 -1.50 9.32 17.90
N GLU A 423 -0.21 9.66 18.03
CA GLU A 423 0.90 8.86 17.52
C GLU A 423 1.47 7.89 18.56
N TYR A 424 1.08 8.04 19.82
CA TYR A 424 1.49 7.16 20.92
C TYR A 424 0.36 7.01 21.95
N LYS A 425 0.38 5.91 22.69
CA LYS A 425 -0.44 5.67 23.88
C LYS A 425 0.44 5.76 25.13
N LEU A 426 -0.10 6.30 26.22
CA LEU A 426 0.57 6.38 27.52
C LEU A 426 -0.18 5.53 28.54
N ASN A 427 0.49 4.66 29.29
CA ASN A 427 -0.09 4.12 30.52
C ASN A 427 0.36 4.98 31.72
N PRO A 428 -0.53 5.80 32.31
CA PRO A 428 -0.12 6.80 33.30
C PRO A 428 0.20 6.21 34.68
N GLN A 429 -0.25 4.98 34.98
CA GLN A 429 0.00 4.33 36.26
C GLN A 429 1.26 3.48 36.26
N LEU A 430 1.55 2.79 35.15
CA LEU A 430 2.71 1.92 34.98
C LEU A 430 3.91 2.65 34.36
N GLY A 431 3.69 3.81 33.74
CA GLY A 431 4.76 4.69 33.26
C GLY A 431 5.51 4.16 32.07
N TYR A 432 4.78 3.77 31.02
CA TYR A 432 5.33 3.42 29.71
C TYR A 432 4.52 4.06 28.58
N ILE A 433 5.17 4.22 27.43
CA ILE A 433 4.54 4.63 26.18
C ILE A 433 4.60 3.52 25.14
N SER A 434 3.59 3.48 24.28
CA SER A 434 3.51 2.60 23.12
C SER A 434 3.29 3.44 21.88
N LEU A 435 4.28 3.46 21.00
CA LEU A 435 4.19 4.17 19.72
C LEU A 435 3.27 3.41 18.77
N ASN A 436 2.59 4.11 17.87
CA ASN A 436 1.77 3.44 16.84
C ASN A 436 2.63 2.77 15.77
N THR A 437 3.78 3.37 15.48
CA THR A 437 4.78 2.87 14.52
C THR A 437 6.08 2.56 15.24
N ALA A 438 6.73 1.47 14.88
CA ALA A 438 8.07 1.18 15.38
C ALA A 438 9.06 2.23 14.86
N LEU A 439 9.99 2.64 15.73
CA LEU A 439 11.05 3.56 15.35
C LEU A 439 12.11 2.86 14.49
N ASN A 440 12.70 3.62 13.58
CA ASN A 440 13.86 3.16 12.84
C ASN A 440 15.07 2.99 13.75
N SER A 441 16.01 2.14 13.34
CA SER A 441 17.20 1.82 14.14
C SER A 441 18.05 3.06 14.47
N ASP A 442 18.08 4.06 13.59
CA ASP A 442 18.82 5.32 13.69
C ASP A 442 18.03 6.48 14.36
N GLU A 443 16.76 6.26 14.72
CA GLU A 443 15.95 7.29 15.36
C GLU A 443 16.19 7.36 16.87
N VAL A 444 16.21 8.57 17.41
CA VAL A 444 16.30 8.83 18.85
C VAL A 444 14.90 9.07 19.39
N LEU A 445 14.64 8.54 20.59
CA LEU A 445 13.40 8.78 21.33
C LEU A 445 13.72 9.44 22.66
N ALA A 446 13.11 10.60 22.89
CA ALA A 446 13.23 11.34 24.14
C ALA A 446 11.86 11.70 24.69
N VAL A 447 11.76 11.81 26.01
CA VAL A 447 10.51 12.15 26.70
C VAL A 447 10.72 13.19 27.78
N VAL A 448 9.66 13.95 28.01
CA VAL A 448 9.51 14.87 29.12
C VAL A 448 8.19 14.54 29.78
N TYR A 449 8.14 14.41 31.09
CA TYR A 449 6.89 14.07 31.76
C TYR A 449 6.79 14.66 33.16
N ARG A 450 5.54 14.83 33.58
CA ARG A 450 5.15 15.25 34.92
C ARG A 450 4.18 14.23 35.49
N TYR A 451 4.34 13.92 36.77
CA TYR A 451 3.52 12.94 37.45
C TYR A 451 3.31 13.32 38.90
N THR A 452 2.30 12.71 39.49
CA THR A 452 2.00 12.84 40.92
C THR A 452 2.28 11.51 41.61
N TYR A 453 2.81 11.59 42.83
CA TYR A 453 2.97 10.46 43.72
C TYR A 453 2.56 10.88 45.12
N SER A 454 1.52 10.22 45.67
CA SER A 454 0.96 10.55 46.99
C SER A 454 0.64 12.05 47.18
N GLY A 455 0.13 12.70 46.14
CA GLY A 455 -0.23 14.13 46.14
C GLY A 455 0.93 15.11 45.90
N VAL A 456 2.17 14.63 45.79
CA VAL A 456 3.35 15.46 45.47
C VAL A 456 3.66 15.36 43.98
N GLU A 457 3.95 16.49 43.34
CA GLU A 457 4.27 16.56 41.92
C GLU A 457 5.78 16.40 41.66
N TYR A 458 6.12 15.67 40.59
CA TYR A 458 7.48 15.39 40.15
C TYR A 458 7.60 15.64 38.65
N GLN A 459 8.74 16.14 38.20
CA GLN A 459 9.01 16.44 36.80
C GLN A 459 10.37 15.89 36.34
N VAL A 460 10.39 15.32 35.14
CA VAL A 460 11.60 14.86 34.46
C VAL A 460 11.63 15.46 33.05
N GLY A 461 12.69 16.21 32.75
CA GLY A 461 12.80 17.05 31.55
C GLY A 461 12.04 18.38 31.62
N GLU A 462 12.22 19.22 30.61
CA GLU A 462 11.60 20.54 30.48
C GLU A 462 10.56 20.53 29.36
N PHE A 463 9.34 20.97 29.66
CA PHE A 463 8.30 21.06 28.64
C PHE A 463 8.60 22.22 27.69
N SER A 464 8.08 22.12 26.46
CA SER A 464 8.12 23.22 25.49
C SER A 464 7.53 24.54 26.04
N THR A 465 6.60 24.43 26.99
CA THR A 465 5.96 25.55 27.71
C THR A 465 6.80 26.13 28.83
N ASP A 466 7.73 25.36 29.41
CA ASP A 466 8.58 25.81 30.52
C ASP A 466 9.73 26.68 30.02
N VAL A 467 10.24 26.39 28.82
CA VAL A 467 11.31 27.15 28.15
C VAL A 467 10.80 27.62 26.79
N PRO A 468 10.31 28.87 26.68
CA PRO A 468 9.87 29.45 25.42
C PRO A 468 10.98 29.48 24.37
N PHE A 469 10.59 29.43 23.09
CA PHE A 469 11.54 29.55 21.99
C PHE A 469 11.96 31.02 21.82
N ASP A 470 13.27 31.26 21.80
CA ASP A 470 13.88 32.56 21.51
C ASP A 470 14.85 32.39 20.31
N PRO A 471 14.58 33.04 19.16
CA PRO A 471 15.43 32.92 17.97
C PRO A 471 16.79 33.62 18.14
N THR A 472 16.92 34.57 19.05
CA THR A 472 18.18 35.29 19.29
C THR A 472 19.15 34.47 20.14
N THR A 473 18.62 33.71 21.10
CA THR A 473 19.39 32.81 21.96
C THR A 473 18.74 31.42 22.02
N PRO A 474 18.87 30.59 20.97
CA PRO A 474 18.20 29.30 20.91
C PRO A 474 18.70 28.35 22.01
N LYS A 475 17.76 27.89 22.84
CA LYS A 475 18.00 26.99 23.98
C LYS A 475 17.45 25.60 23.70
N LEU A 476 18.26 24.60 24.06
CA LEU A 476 17.92 23.19 24.08
C LEU A 476 16.97 22.88 25.25
N LEU A 477 15.93 22.09 24.98
CA LEU A 477 15.12 21.46 26.02
C LEU A 477 15.87 20.25 26.58
N PHE A 478 15.95 20.14 27.90
CA PHE A 478 16.49 18.93 28.52
C PHE A 478 15.41 17.86 28.60
N ALA A 479 15.72 16.65 28.11
CA ALA A 479 14.78 15.54 28.09
C ALA A 479 15.43 14.25 28.60
N LYS A 480 14.58 13.27 28.92
CA LYS A 480 15.01 11.91 29.25
C LYS A 480 15.17 11.11 27.97
N LEU A 481 16.34 10.50 27.77
CA LEU A 481 16.61 9.60 26.65
C LEU A 481 16.03 8.21 26.90
N LEU A 482 15.18 7.72 25.99
CA LEU A 482 14.62 6.36 26.03
C LEU A 482 15.30 5.43 25.01
N LYS A 483 15.61 5.94 23.82
CA LYS A 483 16.32 5.22 22.74
C LYS A 483 17.37 6.13 22.12
N ASN A 484 18.59 5.63 21.95
CA ASN A 484 19.67 6.33 21.25
C ASN A 484 19.73 5.94 19.75
N GLU A 485 20.52 6.67 18.98
CA GLU A 485 20.75 6.43 17.54
C GLU A 485 21.37 5.05 17.28
N THR A 486 22.23 4.58 18.19
CA THR A 486 22.79 3.23 18.18
C THR A 486 22.28 2.48 19.40
N THR A 487 21.64 1.34 19.16
CA THR A 487 21.13 0.50 20.24
C THR A 487 22.24 -0.38 20.80
N LYS A 488 22.64 -0.15 22.06
CA LYS A 488 23.66 -0.93 22.77
C LYS A 488 23.02 -1.68 23.92
N THR A 489 23.15 -3.01 23.94
CA THR A 489 22.55 -3.87 24.97
C THR A 489 23.19 -3.71 26.36
N SER A 490 24.39 -3.14 26.43
CA SER A 490 25.09 -2.81 27.68
C SER A 490 24.55 -1.55 28.36
N LEU A 491 23.80 -0.69 27.66
CA LEU A 491 23.28 0.56 28.20
C LEU A 491 21.88 0.37 28.82
N PRO A 492 21.52 1.15 29.85
CA PRO A 492 20.19 1.07 30.47
C PRO A 492 19.01 1.41 29.53
N THR A 493 19.23 2.12 28.43
CA THR A 493 18.18 2.35 27.41
C THR A 493 17.66 1.05 26.81
N TRP A 494 18.51 0.02 26.68
CA TRP A 494 18.07 -1.31 26.27
C TRP A 494 17.05 -1.92 27.24
N ASN A 495 17.19 -1.63 28.53
CA ASN A 495 16.29 -2.08 29.58
C ASN A 495 14.96 -1.32 29.59
N LEU A 496 14.93 -0.07 29.09
CA LEU A 496 13.71 0.73 28.98
C LEU A 496 12.79 0.22 27.86
N MET A 497 13.33 -0.40 26.82
CA MET A 497 12.50 -1.05 25.79
C MET A 497 11.79 -2.27 26.38
N MET A 498 10.45 -2.26 26.31
CA MET A 498 9.60 -3.38 26.71
C MET A 498 9.71 -4.51 25.68
N LYS A 499 9.73 -5.75 26.17
CA LYS A 499 9.95 -6.97 25.37
C LYS A 499 8.91 -8.04 25.67
N ASN A 500 7.77 -7.63 26.23
CA ASN A 500 6.67 -8.49 26.65
C ASN A 500 5.39 -8.28 25.82
N ILE A 501 5.42 -7.40 24.81
CA ILE A 501 4.25 -7.10 23.99
C ILE A 501 4.39 -7.80 22.63
N TYR A 502 3.40 -8.63 22.29
CA TYR A 502 3.40 -9.50 21.10
C TYR A 502 2.21 -9.16 20.20
N SER A 503 2.46 -9.02 18.90
CA SER A 503 1.39 -8.81 17.91
C SER A 503 0.86 -10.15 17.41
N ILE A 504 -0.43 -10.39 17.59
CA ILE A 504 -1.12 -11.61 17.14
C ILE A 504 -1.88 -11.44 15.83
N GLY A 505 -1.85 -10.21 15.29
CA GLY A 505 -2.56 -9.84 14.08
C GLY A 505 -4.07 -9.76 14.30
N GLY A 506 -4.74 -9.15 13.33
CA GLY A 506 -6.17 -8.84 13.43
C GLY A 506 -6.45 -7.60 14.28
N TYR A 507 -7.69 -7.14 14.19
CA TYR A 507 -8.20 -5.99 14.93
C TYR A 507 -9.51 -6.39 15.60
N GLN A 508 -9.85 -5.73 16.69
CA GLN A 508 -11.11 -5.94 17.42
C GLN A 508 -11.32 -7.41 17.84
N ILE A 509 -10.31 -7.98 18.49
CA ILE A 509 -10.35 -9.36 18.98
C ILE A 509 -11.44 -9.50 20.03
N SER A 510 -12.35 -10.43 19.77
CA SER A 510 -13.41 -10.81 20.69
C SER A 510 -12.87 -11.68 21.82
N GLN A 511 -13.29 -11.41 23.06
CA GLN A 511 -13.01 -12.29 24.20
C GLN A 511 -13.62 -13.68 24.00
N GLN A 512 -14.81 -13.74 23.38
CA GLN A 512 -15.49 -15.01 23.11
C GLN A 512 -14.67 -15.83 22.11
N ASN A 513 -14.35 -17.07 22.49
CA ASN A 513 -13.51 -18.01 21.73
C ASN A 513 -12.05 -17.58 21.53
N PHE A 514 -11.56 -16.57 22.26
CA PHE A 514 -10.13 -16.31 22.33
C PHE A 514 -9.47 -17.39 23.16
N LYS A 515 -8.43 -18.04 22.61
CA LYS A 515 -7.63 -19.02 23.32
C LYS A 515 -6.15 -18.75 23.06
N LEU A 516 -5.40 -18.51 24.13
CA LEU A 516 -3.96 -18.48 24.12
C LEU A 516 -3.44 -19.65 24.96
N ASP A 517 -2.56 -20.45 24.37
CA ASP A 517 -1.79 -21.47 25.06
C ASP A 517 -0.30 -21.17 24.87
N ILE A 518 0.54 -21.53 25.86
CA ILE A 518 2.00 -21.43 25.75
C ILE A 518 2.56 -22.84 25.73
N TYR A 519 3.34 -23.14 24.70
CA TYR A 519 4.02 -24.41 24.52
C TYR A 519 5.52 -24.23 24.59
N ARG A 520 6.21 -25.22 25.16
CA ARG A 520 7.64 -25.41 24.98
C ARG A 520 7.88 -26.63 24.11
N ILE A 521 8.79 -26.48 23.15
CA ILE A 521 9.29 -27.59 22.34
C ILE A 521 10.37 -28.32 23.16
N ASP A 522 10.19 -29.62 23.37
CA ASP A 522 11.21 -30.47 23.98
C ASP A 522 12.41 -30.61 23.02
N GLU A 523 13.61 -30.32 23.52
CA GLU A 523 14.85 -30.39 22.73
C GLU A 523 15.21 -31.83 22.32
N THR A 524 14.74 -32.84 23.07
CA THR A 524 15.08 -34.24 22.82
C THR A 524 14.18 -34.86 21.75
N ASN A 525 12.87 -34.61 21.84
CA ASN A 525 11.86 -35.27 21.02
C ASN A 525 11.15 -34.34 20.03
N GLY A 526 11.34 -33.02 20.12
CA GLY A 526 10.68 -32.02 19.27
C GLY A 526 9.19 -31.85 19.53
N VAL A 527 8.65 -32.46 20.60
CA VAL A 527 7.22 -32.43 20.93
C VAL A 527 6.87 -31.16 21.69
N GLU A 528 5.77 -30.51 21.31
CA GLU A 528 5.20 -29.37 22.01
C GLU A 528 4.44 -29.83 23.26
N SER A 529 4.83 -29.31 24.43
CA SER A 529 4.13 -29.57 25.69
C SER A 529 3.67 -28.26 26.33
N PRO A 530 2.37 -28.15 26.70
CA PRO A 530 1.88 -27.02 27.49
C PRO A 530 2.23 -27.15 28.98
N LEU A 531 2.68 -28.35 29.42
CA LEU A 531 3.04 -28.66 30.80
C LEU A 531 4.56 -28.66 30.99
N ILE A 532 4.99 -28.22 32.17
CA ILE A 532 6.36 -28.33 32.64
C ILE A 532 6.58 -29.74 33.21
N LEU A 533 7.33 -30.57 32.47
CA LEU A 533 7.60 -31.96 32.86
C LEU A 533 8.93 -32.12 33.64
N GLU A 534 9.77 -31.08 33.62
CA GLU A 534 11.14 -31.10 34.15
C GLU A 534 11.36 -30.06 35.26
N GLY A 535 12.37 -30.31 36.08
CA GLY A 535 12.81 -29.42 37.15
C GLY A 535 12.02 -29.54 38.45
N GLU A 536 12.66 -29.09 39.54
CA GLU A 536 12.10 -29.08 40.90
C GLU A 536 12.02 -27.66 41.49
N LYS A 537 12.17 -26.63 40.64
CA LYS A 537 12.05 -25.25 41.08
C LYS A 537 10.67 -25.00 41.68
N ILE A 538 10.66 -24.27 42.79
CA ILE A 538 9.43 -23.88 43.49
C ILE A 538 8.99 -22.51 42.97
N ASP A 539 7.68 -22.36 42.80
CA ASP A 539 7.04 -21.09 42.50
C ASP A 539 7.20 -20.11 43.67
N ASN A 540 7.75 -18.93 43.40
CA ASN A 540 8.04 -17.95 44.44
C ASN A 540 6.79 -17.40 45.17
N GLU A 541 5.63 -17.38 44.52
CA GLU A 541 4.37 -16.87 45.08
C GLU A 541 3.55 -18.00 45.72
N THR A 542 3.34 -19.11 44.99
CA THR A 542 2.47 -20.20 45.47
C THR A 542 3.20 -21.21 46.36
N LYS A 543 4.54 -21.16 46.40
CA LYS A 543 5.40 -22.09 47.16
C LYS A 543 5.21 -23.56 46.80
N THR A 544 4.67 -23.86 45.62
CA THR A 544 4.52 -25.23 45.10
C THR A 544 5.56 -25.53 44.02
N PRO A 545 5.87 -26.81 43.72
CA PRO A 545 6.70 -27.18 42.57
C PRO A 545 6.15 -26.62 41.25
N LEU A 546 7.04 -26.24 40.33
CA LEU A 546 6.67 -25.88 38.96
C LEU A 546 6.38 -27.11 38.09
N LYS A 547 6.85 -28.30 38.49
CA LYS A 547 6.56 -29.56 37.82
C LYS A 547 5.05 -29.81 37.76
N ASN A 548 4.58 -30.26 36.61
CA ASN A 548 3.17 -30.50 36.27
C ASN A 548 2.28 -29.24 36.26
N LYS A 549 2.85 -28.03 36.24
CA LYS A 549 2.10 -26.79 35.96
C LYS A 549 2.08 -26.48 34.47
N GLN A 550 1.05 -25.77 34.01
CA GLN A 550 1.01 -25.23 32.65
C GLN A 550 1.93 -24.00 32.52
N TRP A 551 2.51 -23.80 31.34
CA TRP A 551 3.37 -22.63 31.08
C TRP A 551 2.63 -21.31 31.27
N ILE A 552 1.36 -21.22 30.88
CA ILE A 552 0.54 -20.00 31.00
C ILE A 552 0.34 -19.53 32.45
N GLN A 553 0.26 -20.49 33.39
CA GLN A 553 0.19 -20.20 34.83
C GLN A 553 1.52 -19.65 35.34
N VAL A 554 2.63 -20.19 34.84
CA VAL A 554 3.97 -19.79 35.28
C VAL A 554 4.37 -18.43 34.73
N THR A 555 3.92 -18.08 33.52
CA THR A 555 4.11 -16.73 32.93
C THR A 555 3.18 -15.68 33.51
N ARG A 556 2.24 -16.06 34.41
CA ARG A 556 1.30 -15.15 35.09
C ARG A 556 0.31 -14.47 34.14
N LEU A 557 -0.04 -15.15 33.04
CA LEU A 557 -1.13 -14.78 32.14
C LEU A 557 -2.45 -15.52 32.46
N ASP A 558 -2.41 -16.45 33.41
CA ASP A 558 -3.56 -17.14 34.02
C ASP A 558 -3.46 -16.99 35.54
N ARG A 559 -4.23 -16.06 36.10
CA ARG A 559 -4.25 -15.67 37.51
C ARG A 559 -5.65 -15.56 38.05
N LEU A 560 -6.61 -15.30 37.18
CA LEU A 560 -8.01 -15.08 37.49
C LEU A 560 -8.84 -16.24 36.95
N ASN A 561 -9.94 -16.56 37.61
CA ASN A 561 -10.93 -17.46 37.02
C ASN A 561 -11.95 -16.66 36.19
N MET A 562 -12.87 -17.36 35.54
CA MET A 562 -14.00 -16.74 34.82
C MET A 562 -14.85 -15.76 35.66
N GLN A 563 -14.83 -15.86 36.99
CA GLN A 563 -15.52 -14.94 37.91
C GLN A 563 -14.66 -13.74 38.35
N GLY A 564 -13.41 -13.63 37.88
CA GLY A 564 -12.46 -12.57 38.25
C GLY A 564 -11.83 -12.75 39.63
N GLU A 565 -11.96 -13.92 40.25
CA GLU A 565 -11.30 -14.24 41.52
C GLU A 565 -9.84 -14.65 41.27
N LYS A 566 -8.91 -14.30 42.17
CA LYS A 566 -7.48 -14.65 42.09
C LYS A 566 -7.21 -16.15 42.28
N ARG A 567 -7.64 -16.96 41.31
CA ARG A 567 -7.49 -18.41 41.22
C ARG A 567 -7.23 -18.78 39.76
N PRO A 568 -6.04 -19.29 39.41
CA PRO A 568 -5.76 -19.75 38.06
C PRO A 568 -6.68 -20.91 37.65
N ASP A 569 -7.20 -20.91 36.43
CA ASP A 569 -8.13 -21.92 35.91
C ASP A 569 -7.63 -22.65 34.65
N GLY A 570 -6.42 -22.33 34.18
CA GLY A 570 -5.79 -22.91 33.00
C GLY A 570 -6.16 -22.20 31.69
N VAL A 571 -6.88 -21.08 31.76
CA VAL A 571 -7.26 -20.27 30.62
C VAL A 571 -6.55 -18.92 30.70
N PHE A 572 -6.27 -18.33 29.54
CA PHE A 572 -5.73 -16.97 29.49
C PHE A 572 -6.71 -15.95 30.08
N ASP A 573 -6.23 -15.13 31.01
CA ASP A 573 -6.97 -14.00 31.54
C ASP A 573 -7.12 -12.95 30.43
N PHE A 574 -8.33 -12.76 29.88
CA PHE A 574 -8.59 -11.73 28.87
C PHE A 574 -8.94 -10.40 29.52
N GLU A 575 -7.92 -9.62 29.88
CA GLU A 575 -8.07 -8.39 30.64
C GLU A 575 -7.60 -7.20 29.81
N VAL A 576 -8.54 -6.29 29.56
CA VAL A 576 -8.38 -5.18 28.61
C VAL A 576 -8.12 -3.88 29.35
N GLU A 577 -7.34 -2.98 28.74
CA GLU A 577 -7.13 -1.63 29.28
C GLU A 577 -8.45 -0.82 29.19
N ASN A 578 -9.11 -0.62 30.33
CA ASN A 578 -10.47 -0.08 30.35
C ASN A 578 -10.58 1.46 30.32
N LYS A 579 -9.57 2.17 29.78
CA LYS A 579 -9.60 3.64 29.63
C LYS A 579 -8.96 4.11 28.32
N PRO A 580 -9.73 4.21 27.22
CA PRO A 580 -9.35 5.11 26.13
C PRO A 580 -9.48 6.56 26.64
N PHE A 581 -8.34 7.17 26.91
CA PHE A 581 -8.07 8.59 27.19
C PHE A 581 -9.25 9.57 27.00
N THR A 582 -9.88 10.00 28.09
CA THR A 582 -10.60 11.29 28.15
C THR A 582 -9.88 12.21 29.12
N VAL A 583 -9.13 13.17 28.59
CA VAL A 583 -8.66 14.33 29.35
C VAL A 583 -9.76 15.38 29.27
N GLY A 584 -10.56 15.54 30.33
CA GLY A 584 -11.59 16.60 30.42
C GLY A 584 -12.57 16.45 31.58
N ASN A 585 -12.63 17.46 32.44
CA ASN A 585 -13.48 17.62 33.64
C ASN A 585 -15.00 17.48 33.40
N THR A 586 -15.72 16.86 34.34
CA THR A 586 -16.76 17.48 35.22
C THR A 586 -17.43 16.41 36.10
N PRO A 587 -17.60 16.63 37.43
CA PRO A 587 -18.45 15.78 38.26
C PRO A 587 -19.87 16.38 38.31
N ASN A 588 -20.86 15.64 37.83
CA ASN A 588 -22.24 15.86 38.25
C ASN A 588 -22.92 14.50 38.42
N SER A 589 -22.88 14.03 39.66
CA SER A 589 -23.82 13.06 40.20
C SER A 589 -25.13 13.79 40.47
N ASN A 590 -26.26 13.31 39.94
CA ASN A 590 -27.58 13.40 40.58
C ASN A 590 -28.62 12.47 39.93
N ASP A 591 -29.42 11.85 40.81
CA ASP A 591 -30.77 11.29 40.67
C ASP A 591 -30.96 9.90 40.02
N ILE A 592 -31.37 8.81 40.72
CA ILE A 592 -32.59 8.46 41.52
C ILE A 592 -33.71 7.79 40.67
N ASN A 593 -33.83 6.45 40.84
CA ASN A 593 -35.02 5.59 41.08
C ASN A 593 -36.25 5.45 40.13
N THR A 594 -36.46 4.19 39.64
CA THR A 594 -37.72 3.43 39.36
C THR A 594 -38.57 3.67 38.07
N PRO A 595 -39.56 2.80 37.69
CA PRO A 595 -39.39 1.47 37.03
C PRO A 595 -40.28 1.23 35.76
N ILE A 596 -39.92 0.20 34.96
CA ILE A 596 -40.70 -0.66 34.01
C ILE A 596 -41.88 -0.06 33.20
N THR A 597 -41.82 -0.08 31.86
CA THR A 597 -42.84 -0.69 30.94
C THR A 597 -42.36 -0.83 29.49
N SER A 598 -42.88 -1.86 28.82
CA SER A 598 -42.69 -2.38 27.46
C SER A 598 -42.90 -1.44 26.28
N SER A 599 -42.11 -1.57 25.20
CA SER A 599 -42.56 -2.01 23.85
C SER A 599 -41.48 -1.83 22.77
N THR A 600 -41.29 -2.89 21.98
CA THR A 600 -40.53 -3.06 20.73
C THR A 600 -40.56 -1.90 19.72
N VAL A 601 -39.39 -1.52 19.18
CA VAL A 601 -39.07 -1.48 17.73
C VAL A 601 -37.54 -1.62 17.55
N ASN A 602 -37.12 -2.60 16.74
CA ASN A 602 -35.75 -2.80 16.27
C ASN A 602 -35.34 -1.73 15.24
N SER A 603 -34.21 -1.07 15.48
CA SER A 603 -33.26 -0.67 14.43
C SER A 603 -31.92 -0.29 15.08
N ASN A 604 -30.84 -0.63 14.37
CA ASN A 604 -29.43 -0.32 14.65
C ASN A 604 -28.65 -1.33 15.48
N ALA A 605 -27.95 -2.19 14.72
CA ALA A 605 -26.65 -2.72 15.09
C ALA A 605 -25.73 -1.55 15.52
N SER A 606 -25.53 -1.41 16.83
CA SER A 606 -24.51 -0.54 17.40
C SER A 606 -23.81 -1.33 18.49
N LEU A 607 -22.50 -1.52 18.29
CA LEU A 607 -21.48 -1.87 19.27
C LEU A 607 -22.00 -2.56 20.53
N ALA A 608 -21.80 -3.88 20.59
CA ALA A 608 -21.87 -4.61 21.84
C ALA A 608 -21.06 -3.85 22.89
N SER A 609 -21.79 -3.33 23.87
CA SER A 609 -21.27 -2.78 25.10
C SER A 609 -20.24 -3.77 25.64
N PHE A 610 -18.97 -3.36 25.62
CA PHE A 610 -17.95 -3.98 26.45
C PHE A 610 -18.43 -3.80 27.89
N GLY A 611 -19.00 -4.88 28.43
CA GLY A 611 -19.52 -4.93 29.78
C GLY A 611 -18.45 -4.46 30.76
N SER A 612 -18.90 -3.63 31.69
CA SER A 612 -18.14 -3.08 32.80
C SER A 612 -17.56 -4.17 33.71
N ASN A 613 -16.41 -4.72 33.34
CA ASN A 613 -15.46 -5.25 34.32
C ASN A 613 -14.45 -4.15 34.61
N THR A 614 -14.63 -3.46 35.74
CA THR A 614 -13.70 -2.45 36.25
C THR A 614 -12.40 -3.09 36.71
N SER A 615 -11.62 -3.64 35.77
CA SER A 615 -10.23 -4.08 35.97
C SER A 615 -9.35 -2.95 35.45
N SER A 616 -9.00 -2.02 36.34
CA SER A 616 -8.28 -0.80 35.96
C SER A 616 -6.76 -0.96 36.01
N GLY A 617 -6.21 -2.16 35.79
CA GLY A 617 -4.77 -2.31 35.99
C GLY A 617 -4.09 -3.57 35.47
N TYR A 618 -4.64 -4.75 35.72
CA TYR A 618 -4.07 -5.97 35.14
C TYR A 618 -4.51 -6.03 33.68
N ILE A 619 -3.56 -5.83 32.76
CA ILE A 619 -3.81 -5.80 31.32
C ILE A 619 -2.97 -6.91 30.71
N THR A 620 -3.63 -7.79 29.98
CA THR A 620 -2.99 -8.91 29.28
C THR A 620 -3.17 -8.83 27.78
N ILE A 621 -4.13 -8.02 27.30
CA ILE A 621 -4.42 -7.88 25.87
C ILE A 621 -4.90 -6.47 25.48
N ASP A 622 -4.41 -5.97 24.34
CA ASP A 622 -5.00 -4.85 23.58
C ASP A 622 -5.78 -5.45 22.39
N PRO A 623 -7.08 -5.73 22.56
CA PRO A 623 -7.88 -6.42 21.54
C PRO A 623 -8.12 -5.54 20.32
N LEU A 624 -8.09 -4.21 20.47
CA LEU A 624 -8.33 -3.29 19.36
C LEU A 624 -7.22 -3.40 18.32
N ASN A 625 -5.97 -3.61 18.76
CA ASN A 625 -4.79 -3.69 17.90
C ASN A 625 -4.21 -5.11 17.78
N GLY A 626 -4.89 -6.11 18.35
CA GLY A 626 -4.47 -7.50 18.32
C GLY A 626 -3.10 -7.74 18.95
N ARG A 627 -2.92 -7.33 20.21
CA ARG A 627 -1.65 -7.52 20.95
C ARG A 627 -1.85 -8.19 22.30
N ILE A 628 -0.96 -9.10 22.66
CA ILE A 628 -0.82 -9.67 24.01
C ILE A 628 0.26 -8.86 24.75
N ILE A 629 0.09 -8.60 26.04
CA ILE A 629 0.93 -7.72 26.88
C ILE A 629 1.52 -8.48 28.07
#